data_AF-A0A7J9SIT6-F1
#
_entry.id   AF-A0A7J9SIT6-F1
#
_cell.length_a   1.000
_cell.length_b   1.000
_cell.length_c   1.000
_cell.angle_alpha   90.00
_cell.angle_beta   90.00
_cell.angle_gamma   90.00
#
_symmetry.space_group_name_H-M   'P 1'
#
loop_
_entity.id
_entity.type
_entity.pdbx_description
1 polymer ?
#
loop_
_entity_poly.entity_id
_entity_poly.type
_entity_poly.pdbx_seq_one_letter_code
_entity_poly.pdbx_strand_id
1 'polypeptide(L)' 'MKTTRKGLREGELEKDTYERLNCAECGESLQTRNDPDEVFSVRQCPECGTEWKELR' A
#
# COMPACT_ATOMS: atom_id res chain seq x y z
N MET A 1 -1.64 -10.28 -3.98
CA MET A 1 -1.17 -8.88 -3.88
C MET A 1 -1.54 -8.10 -5.15
N LYS A 2 -2.36 -7.06 -5.02
CA LYS A 2 -2.74 -6.14 -6.11
C LYS A 2 -1.74 -4.98 -6.20
N THR A 3 -1.82 -4.12 -7.21
CA THR A 3 -1.02 -2.87 -7.22
C THR A 3 -1.66 -1.81 -6.32
N THR A 4 -0.88 -0.87 -5.81
CA THR A 4 -1.39 0.29 -5.04
C THR A 4 -2.40 1.10 -5.84
N ARG A 5 -2.17 1.29 -7.15
CA ARG A 5 -3.16 1.91 -8.06
C ARG A 5 -4.50 1.16 -8.10
N LYS A 6 -4.48 -0.18 -8.12
CA LYS A 6 -5.70 -0.99 -8.09
C LYS A 6 -6.39 -0.91 -6.72
N GLY A 7 -5.61 -0.93 -5.63
CA GLY A 7 -6.14 -0.76 -4.27
C GLY A 7 -6.85 0.58 -4.08
N LEU A 8 -6.28 1.67 -4.60
CA LEU A 8 -6.93 2.99 -4.60
C LEU A 8 -8.24 3.00 -5.41
N ARG A 9 -8.25 2.32 -6.56
CA ARG A 9 -9.45 2.25 -7.42
C ARG A 9 -10.58 1.43 -6.79
N GLU A 10 -10.25 0.38 -6.05
CA GLU A 10 -11.20 -0.50 -5.37
C GLU A 10 -11.61 0.03 -3.99
N GLY A 11 -11.04 1.15 -3.55
CA GLY A 11 -11.33 1.75 -2.24
C GLY A 11 -10.71 1.00 -1.06
N GLU A 12 -9.73 0.12 -1.31
CA GLU A 12 -8.97 -0.59 -0.27
C GLU A 12 -7.86 0.27 0.32
N LEU A 13 -7.41 1.27 -0.45
CA LEU A 13 -6.42 2.26 -0.05
C LEU A 13 -7.00 3.66 -0.19
N GLU A 14 -6.52 4.56 0.65
CA GLU A 14 -6.80 5.97 0.58
C GLU A 14 -5.50 6.78 0.64
N LYS A 15 -5.55 8.03 0.19
CA LYS A 15 -4.45 8.98 0.31
C LYS A 15 -4.79 10.00 1.39
N ASP A 16 -3.86 10.23 2.30
CA ASP A 16 -3.97 11.34 3.23
C ASP A 16 -3.63 12.70 2.57
N THR A 17 -3.67 13.77 3.37
CA THR A 17 -3.35 15.14 2.92
C THR A 17 -1.93 15.33 2.41
N TYR A 18 -1.03 14.38 2.69
CA TYR A 18 0.37 14.36 2.24
C TYR A 18 0.60 13.33 1.14
N GLU A 19 -0.47 12.83 0.52
CA GLU A 19 -0.47 11.78 -0.49
C GLU A 19 0.11 10.43 -0.03
N ARG A 20 0.20 10.20 1.28
CA ARG A 20 0.63 8.90 1.84
C ARG A 20 -0.49 7.90 1.73
N LEU A 21 -0.14 6.65 1.43
CA LEU A 21 -1.10 5.55 1.35
C LEU A 21 -1.45 5.07 2.76
N ASN A 22 -2.75 5.10 3.06
CA ASN A 22 -3.34 4.50 4.24
C ASN A 22 -4.26 3.35 3.84
N CYS A 23 -4.41 2.37 4.73
CA CYS A 23 -5.39 1.32 4.57
C CYS A 23 -6.80 1.90 4.82
N ALA A 24 -7.71 1.74 3.86
CA ALA A 24 -9.07 2.26 4.01
C ALA A 24 -9.91 1.47 5.04
N GLU A 25 -9.46 0.26 5.42
CA GLU A 25 -10.15 -0.60 6.38
C GLU A 25 -9.88 -0.17 7.83
N CYS A 26 -8.63 0.12 8.19
CA CYS A 26 -8.23 0.43 9.56
C CYS A 26 -7.68 1.86 9.75
N GLY A 27 -7.48 2.62 8.67
CA GLY A 27 -6.96 3.99 8.68
C GLY A 27 -5.44 4.11 8.86
N GLU A 28 -4.73 3.02 9.11
CA GLU A 28 -3.29 3.03 9.38
C GLU A 28 -2.45 3.27 8.13
N SER A 29 -1.34 3.98 8.31
CA SER A 29 -0.37 4.21 7.24
C SER A 29 0.38 2.94 6.87
N LEU A 30 0.57 2.71 5.56
CA LEU A 30 1.23 1.51 5.07
C LEU A 30 2.74 1.56 5.32
N GLN A 31 3.27 0.44 5.81
CA GLN A 31 4.71 0.19 5.86
C GLN A 31 5.24 -0.14 4.48
N THR A 32 6.52 0.12 4.24
CA THR A 32 7.18 -0.18 2.97
C THR A 32 8.28 -1.20 3.17
N ARG A 33 8.23 -2.30 2.43
CA ARG A 33 9.30 -3.28 2.32
C ARG A 33 9.90 -3.20 0.92
N ASN A 34 11.21 -2.98 0.86
CA ASN A 34 11.99 -2.95 -0.37
C ASN A 34 12.86 -4.22 -0.41
N ASP A 35 12.82 -4.91 -1.55
CA ASP A 35 13.71 -6.04 -1.83
C ASP A 35 14.66 -5.61 -2.95
N PRO A 36 15.99 -5.69 -2.77
CA PRO A 36 16.95 -5.27 -3.78
C PRO A 36 16.89 -6.11 -5.08
N ASP A 37 16.35 -7.33 -5.02
CA ASP A 37 16.22 -8.22 -6.17
C ASP A 37 14.89 -8.02 -6.94
N GLU A 38 14.01 -7.16 -6.44
CA GLU A 38 12.70 -6.89 -7.04
C GLU A 38 12.61 -5.49 -7.65
N VAL A 39 11.86 -5.38 -8.76
CA VAL A 39 11.60 -4.10 -9.45
C VAL A 39 10.43 -3.31 -8.85
N PHE A 40 9.91 -3.73 -7.71
CA PHE A 40 8.77 -3.12 -7.04
C PHE A 40 8.98 -3.06 -5.53
N SER A 41 8.30 -2.11 -4.89
CA SER A 41 8.20 -2.05 -3.44
C SER A 41 6.91 -2.71 -2.97
N VAL A 42 6.93 -3.30 -1.78
CA VAL A 42 5.72 -3.84 -1.13
C VAL A 42 5.23 -2.83 -0.11
N ARG A 43 3.96 -2.43 -0.23
CA ARG A 43 3.24 -1.67 0.81
C ARG A 43 2.42 -2.64 1.63
N GLN A 44 2.57 -2.65 2.94
CA GLN A 44 1.86 -3.56 3.84
C GLN A 44 1.14 -2.78 4.94
N CYS A 45 -0.12 -3.12 5.20
CA CYS A 45 -0.83 -2.63 6.37
C CYS A 45 -0.34 -3.40 7.62
N PRO A 46 0.13 -2.73 8.68
CA PRO A 46 0.62 -3.40 9.87
C PRO A 46 -0.49 -4.14 10.64
N GLU A 47 -1.74 -3.68 10.56
CA GLU A 47 -2.86 -4.24 11.32
C GLU A 47 -3.61 -5.31 10.53
N CYS A 48 -4.06 -4.99 9.30
CA CYS A 48 -4.79 -5.95 8.46
C CYS A 48 -3.88 -7.02 7.84
N GLY A 49 -2.57 -6.79 7.79
CA GLY A 49 -1.59 -7.65 7.12
C GLY A 49 -1.70 -7.64 5.59
N THR A 50 -2.69 -6.96 5.01
CA THR A 50 -2.90 -6.83 3.57
C THR A 50 -1.70 -6.15 2.91
N GLU A 51 -1.32 -6.66 1.73
CA GLU A 51 -0.16 -6.17 1.01
C GLU A 51 -0.50 -5.76 -0.45
N TRP A 52 0.22 -4.74 -0.93
CA TRP A 52 0.10 -4.18 -2.28
C TRP A 52 1.48 -3.96 -2.93
N LYS A 53 1.56 -4.10 -4.25
CA LYS A 53 2.75 -3.76 -5.05
C LYS A 53 2.73 -2.30 -5.44
N GLU A 54 3.81 -1.60 -5.16
CA GLU A 54 4.09 -0.27 -5.69
C GLU A 54 5.15 -0.39 -6.78
N LEU A 55 4.72 -0.21 -8.02
CA LEU A 55 5.62 -0.11 -9.17
C LEU A 55 6.18 1.31 -9.21
N ARG A 56 7.51 1.45 -9.33
CA ARG A 56 8.16 2.76 -9.57
C ARG A 56 7.76 3.34 -10.93
#